data_AF-F3FV80-F1
#
_entry.id   AF-F3FV80-F1
#
_cell.length_a   1.000
_cell.length_b   1.000
_cell.length_c   1.000
_cell.angle_alpha   90.00
_cell.angle_beta   90.00
_cell.angle_gamma   90.00
#
_symmetry.space_group_name_H-M   'P 1'
#
loop_
_entity.id
_entity.type
_entity.pdbx_description
1 polymer ?
#
loop_
_entity_poly.entity_id
_entity_poly.type
_entity_poly.pdbx_seq_one_letter_code
_entity_poly.pdbx_strand_id
1 'polypeptide(L)'
;NSYWSDFNGKDERSWQAAYGVDLSGLVLPGLSYKAAYVRGDNIDDGTAGSGDGTEREIFSQLTYVVQSGPAKDLSIRLRNSFLRVSDDAQAYNSEGNETRIFVDYPINVF
;
A
#
# COMPACT_ATOMS: atom_id res chain seq x y z
N ASN A 1 4.04 -5.82 4.61
CA ASN A 1 3.03 -4.82 5.05
C ASN A 1 2.43 -4.19 3.83
N SER A 2 1.11 -4.32 3.70
CA SER A 2 0.34 -3.61 2.69
C SER A 2 0.10 -2.17 3.16
N TYR A 3 -0.71 -1.41 2.42
CA TYR A 3 -1.01 -0.04 2.74
C TYR A 3 -2.28 0.09 3.59
N TRP A 4 -3.33 -0.68 3.31
CA TRP A 4 -4.59 -0.65 4.06
C TRP A 4 -4.72 -1.83 5.02
N SER A 5 -4.72 -3.07 4.51
CA SER A 5 -4.91 -4.28 5.34
C SER A 5 -3.59 -4.86 5.83
N ASP A 6 -3.59 -5.49 7.00
CA ASP A 6 -2.42 -6.19 7.52
C ASP A 6 -2.38 -7.67 7.11
N PHE A 7 -3.43 -8.22 6.47
CA PHE A 7 -3.53 -9.62 6.03
C PHE A 7 -3.22 -10.60 7.18
N ASN A 8 -3.86 -10.35 8.32
CA ASN A 8 -3.64 -11.03 9.59
C ASN A 8 -4.95 -11.55 10.22
N GLY A 9 -5.98 -11.76 9.39
CA GLY A 9 -7.23 -12.38 9.78
C GLY A 9 -6.97 -13.76 10.39
N LYS A 10 -7.88 -14.20 11.26
CA LYS A 10 -7.77 -15.53 11.85
C LYS A 10 -7.77 -16.58 10.74
N ASP A 11 -6.82 -17.50 10.82
CA ASP A 11 -6.58 -18.58 9.85
C ASP A 11 -6.24 -18.12 8.42
N GLU A 12 -6.01 -16.83 8.23
CA GLU A 12 -5.71 -16.25 6.92
C GLU A 12 -4.37 -16.73 6.38
N ARG A 13 -4.36 -17.09 5.10
CA ARG A 13 -3.15 -17.34 4.33
C ARG A 13 -3.07 -16.29 3.24
N SER A 14 -1.91 -15.66 3.11
CA SER A 14 -1.71 -14.60 2.13
C SER A 14 -0.42 -14.74 1.34
N TRP A 15 -0.45 -14.21 0.11
CA TRP A 15 0.72 -14.06 -0.73
C TRP A 15 0.76 -12.67 -1.35
N GLN A 16 1.97 -12.21 -1.69
CA GLN A 16 2.20 -10.90 -2.26
C GLN A 16 3.11 -11.00 -3.48
N ALA A 17 2.73 -10.32 -4.57
CA ALA A 17 3.60 -9.97 -5.66
C ALA A 17 3.88 -8.46 -5.62
N ALA A 18 5.15 -8.08 -5.60
CA ALA A 18 5.57 -6.68 -5.50
C ALA A 18 6.59 -6.33 -6.58
N TYR A 19 6.49 -5.11 -7.08
CA TYR A 19 7.45 -4.54 -8.02
C TYR A 19 7.81 -3.12 -7.62
N GLY A 20 9.10 -2.81 -7.69
CA GLY A 20 9.64 -1.49 -7.44
C GLY A 20 10.64 -1.12 -8.51
N VAL A 21 10.58 0.12 -8.99
CA VAL A 21 11.46 0.62 -10.04
C VAL A 21 11.96 2.02 -9.68
N ASP A 22 13.26 2.22 -9.86
CA ASP A 22 13.87 3.54 -9.88
C ASP A 22 13.75 4.11 -11.29
N LEU A 23 13.06 5.24 -11.42
CA LEU A 23 12.79 5.90 -12.68
C LEU A 23 13.76 7.08 -12.91
N SER A 24 14.75 7.26 -12.04
CA SER A 24 15.69 8.39 -12.08
C SER A 24 16.44 8.48 -13.41
N GLY A 25 16.80 7.34 -14.00
CA GLY A 25 17.50 7.28 -15.30
C GLY A 25 16.57 7.11 -16.52
N LEU A 26 15.28 6.86 -16.30
CA LEU A 26 14.32 6.55 -17.38
C LEU A 26 13.37 7.70 -17.66
N VAL A 27 12.99 8.47 -16.64
CA VAL A 27 11.94 9.49 -16.72
C VAL A 27 12.44 10.82 -16.14
N LEU A 28 12.78 10.85 -14.85
CA LEU A 28 13.19 12.07 -14.16
C LEU A 28 13.99 11.73 -12.90
N PRO A 29 15.15 12.36 -12.63
CA PRO A 29 15.93 12.15 -11.42
C PRO A 29 15.13 12.30 -10.13
N GLY A 30 15.24 11.34 -9.22
CA GLY A 30 14.53 11.35 -7.94
C GLY A 30 13.12 10.76 -7.98
N LEU A 31 12.66 10.29 -9.15
CA LEU A 31 11.36 9.63 -9.31
C LEU A 31 11.50 8.12 -9.09
N SER A 32 10.63 7.55 -8.26
CA SER A 32 10.53 6.10 -8.07
C SER A 32 9.07 5.66 -7.94
N TYR A 33 8.80 4.42 -8.33
CA TYR A 33 7.46 3.85 -8.27
C TYR A 33 7.49 2.45 -7.65
N LYS A 34 6.51 2.16 -6.79
CA LYS A 34 6.29 0.85 -6.20
C LYS A 34 4.83 0.46 -6.37
N ALA A 35 4.59 -0.81 -6.63
CA ALA A 35 3.26 -1.39 -6.62
C ALA A 35 3.31 -2.80 -6.05
N ALA A 36 2.24 -3.23 -5.39
CA ALA A 36 2.07 -4.61 -4.99
C ALA A 36 0.61 -5.03 -5.09
N TYR A 37 0.42 -6.32 -5.28
CA TYR A 37 -0.85 -7.01 -5.14
C TYR A 37 -0.70 -8.05 -4.03
N VAL A 38 -1.63 -8.02 -3.08
CA VAL A 38 -1.71 -8.98 -1.98
C VAL A 38 -3.07 -9.65 -2.04
N ARG A 39 -3.09 -10.97 -1.86
CA ARG A 39 -4.31 -11.78 -1.80
C ARG A 39 -4.28 -12.62 -0.54
N GLY A 40 -5.36 -12.53 0.23
CA GLY A 40 -5.65 -13.37 1.39
C GLY A 40 -6.85 -14.29 1.16
N ASP A 41 -6.79 -15.49 1.69
CA ASP A 41 -7.90 -16.45 1.75
C ASP A 41 -7.97 -17.17 3.10
N ASN A 42 -9.06 -17.91 3.33
CA ASN A 42 -9.29 -18.74 4.52
C ASN A 42 -9.47 -17.91 5.81
N ILE A 43 -10.08 -16.73 5.68
CA ILE A 43 -10.36 -15.85 6.81
C ILE A 43 -11.57 -16.40 7.56
N ASP A 44 -11.37 -16.65 8.87
CA ASP A 44 -12.43 -16.82 9.85
C ASP A 44 -12.71 -15.47 10.52
N ASP A 45 -13.84 -14.87 10.23
CA ASP A 45 -14.25 -13.57 10.78
C ASP A 45 -15.02 -13.69 12.11
N GLY A 46 -15.14 -14.89 12.67
CA GLY A 46 -15.86 -15.19 13.91
C GLY A 46 -17.38 -15.37 13.74
N THR A 47 -17.90 -15.23 12.52
CA THR A 47 -19.32 -15.50 12.22
C THR A 47 -19.57 -17.00 12.13
N ALA A 48 -20.66 -17.48 12.74
CA ALA A 48 -20.96 -18.92 12.74
C ALA A 48 -21.17 -19.44 11.30
N GLY A 49 -20.31 -20.36 10.87
CA GLY A 49 -20.32 -20.89 9.49
C GLY A 49 -19.44 -20.12 8.50
N SER A 50 -18.66 -19.12 8.95
CA SER A 50 -17.59 -18.52 8.14
C SER A 50 -16.28 -19.33 8.23
N GLY A 51 -15.33 -19.05 7.35
CA GLY A 51 -14.08 -19.80 7.20
C GLY A 51 -13.48 -19.77 5.78
N ASP A 52 -14.22 -19.24 4.81
CA ASP A 52 -13.79 -19.05 3.42
C ASP A 52 -13.64 -17.57 3.04
N GLY A 53 -13.54 -16.68 4.03
CA GLY A 53 -13.40 -15.25 3.82
C GLY A 53 -12.13 -14.92 3.03
N THR A 54 -12.19 -13.87 2.20
CA THR A 54 -11.08 -13.45 1.36
C THR A 54 -10.94 -11.93 1.33
N GLU A 55 -9.71 -11.46 1.19
CA GLU A 55 -9.43 -10.07 0.89
C GLU A 55 -8.37 -9.94 -0.19
N ARG A 56 -8.32 -8.80 -0.87
CA ARG A 56 -7.25 -8.48 -1.82
C ARG A 56 -7.01 -6.99 -1.84
N GLU A 57 -5.75 -6.63 -1.95
CA GLU A 57 -5.33 -5.25 -2.06
C GLU A 57 -4.39 -5.08 -3.24
N ILE A 58 -4.70 -4.10 -4.10
CA ILE A 58 -3.70 -3.53 -4.99
C ILE A 58 -3.32 -2.16 -4.44
N PHE A 59 -2.03 -1.97 -4.20
CA PHE A 59 -1.52 -0.72 -3.68
C PHE A 59 -0.32 -0.24 -4.48
N SER A 60 -0.13 1.08 -4.52
CA SER A 60 0.99 1.71 -5.20
C SER A 60 1.45 2.99 -4.53
N GLN A 61 2.71 3.33 -4.76
CA GLN A 61 3.31 4.57 -4.30
C GLN A 61 4.20 5.17 -5.38
N LEU A 62 3.88 6.39 -5.80
CA LEU A 62 4.77 7.24 -6.58
C LEU A 62 5.51 8.17 -5.62
N THR A 63 6.83 8.26 -5.76
CA THR A 63 7.67 9.11 -4.91
C THR A 63 8.56 9.98 -5.78
N TYR A 64 8.59 11.28 -5.48
CA TYR A 64 9.50 12.22 -6.12
C TYR A 64 10.29 12.99 -5.05
N VAL A 65 11.61 13.01 -5.18
CA VAL A 65 12.51 13.79 -4.33
C VAL A 65 13.20 14.87 -5.17
N VAL A 66 13.14 16.12 -4.73
CA VAL A 66 13.80 17.23 -5.40
C VAL A 66 15.33 17.09 -5.25
N GLN A 67 16.02 17.06 -6.39
CA GLN A 67 17.46 16.74 -6.42
C GLN A 67 18.38 17.94 -6.14
N SER A 68 17.92 19.17 -6.36
CA SER A 68 18.77 20.37 -6.26
C SER A 68 17.96 21.65 -6.03
N GLY A 69 18.64 22.72 -5.66
CA GLY A 69 18.05 24.05 -5.45
C GLY A 69 17.48 24.24 -4.04
N PRO A 70 16.72 25.32 -3.81
CA PRO A 70 16.24 25.70 -2.46
C PRO A 70 15.29 24.70 -1.81
N ALA A 71 14.69 23.80 -2.57
CA ALA A 71 13.79 22.75 -2.08
C ALA A 71 14.43 21.36 -2.15
N LYS A 72 15.77 21.26 -2.27
CA LYS A 72 16.48 19.98 -2.30
C LYS A 72 16.05 19.11 -1.11
N ASP A 73 15.89 17.82 -1.34
CA ASP A 73 15.44 16.81 -0.37
C ASP A 73 13.96 16.90 0.03
N LEU A 74 13.19 17.86 -0.51
CA LEU A 74 11.72 17.82 -0.47
C LEU A 74 11.24 16.53 -1.15
N SER A 75 10.49 15.72 -0.42
CA SER A 75 9.91 14.46 -0.88
C SER A 75 8.39 14.58 -0.94
N ILE A 76 7.83 14.22 -2.10
CA ILE A 76 6.38 14.08 -2.30
C ILE A 76 6.09 12.60 -2.54
N ARG A 77 5.15 12.04 -1.77
CA ARG A 77 4.69 10.66 -1.96
C ARG A 77 3.19 10.62 -2.17
N LEU A 78 2.78 10.04 -3.29
CA LEU A 78 1.39 9.74 -3.59
C LEU A 78 1.18 8.23 -3.42
N ARG A 79 0.37 7.85 -2.44
CA ARG A 79 0.04 6.46 -2.12
C ARG A 79 -1.41 6.20 -2.48
N ASN A 80 -1.68 5.09 -3.18
CA ASN A 80 -3.03 4.62 -3.48
C ASN A 80 -3.19 3.17 -3.01
N SER A 81 -4.38 2.83 -2.53
CA SER A 81 -4.76 1.47 -2.17
C SER A 81 -6.22 1.21 -2.55
N PHE A 82 -6.48 0.04 -3.12
CA PHE A 82 -7.82 -0.47 -3.40
C PHE A 82 -7.94 -1.83 -2.72
N LEU A 83 -8.67 -1.86 -1.60
CA LEU A 83 -8.95 -3.05 -0.82
C LEU A 83 -10.34 -3.58 -1.15
N ARG A 84 -10.46 -4.88 -1.38
CA ARG A 84 -11.75 -5.57 -1.54
C ARG A 84 -11.81 -6.75 -0.58
N VAL A 85 -12.94 -6.89 0.09
CA VAL A 85 -13.21 -7.90 1.12
C VAL A 85 -14.49 -8.62 0.75
N SER A 86 -14.52 -9.95 0.85
CA SER A 86 -15.74 -10.74 0.60
C SER A 86 -16.76 -10.58 1.72
N ASP A 87 -18.02 -10.92 1.44
CA ASP A 87 -19.10 -10.91 2.44
C ASP A 87 -18.75 -11.75 3.68
N ASP A 88 -18.11 -12.92 3.48
CA ASP A 88 -17.67 -13.84 4.55
C ASP A 88 -16.46 -13.34 5.38
N ALA A 89 -16.04 -12.09 5.17
CA ALA A 89 -14.95 -11.45 5.92
C ALA A 89 -15.27 -10.02 6.39
N GLN A 90 -16.53 -9.56 6.25
CA GLN A 90 -16.93 -8.18 6.56
C GLN A 90 -16.85 -7.86 8.07
N ALA A 91 -16.94 -8.85 8.96
CA ALA A 91 -16.77 -8.63 10.39
C ALA A 91 -15.29 -8.41 10.78
N TYR A 92 -14.35 -8.86 9.94
CA TYR A 92 -12.91 -8.67 10.11
C TYR A 92 -12.42 -7.37 9.49
N ASN A 93 -12.79 -7.07 8.24
CA ASN A 93 -12.28 -5.91 7.51
C ASN A 93 -13.34 -5.33 6.56
N SER A 94 -13.18 -4.06 6.18
CA SER A 94 -14.07 -3.37 5.26
C SER A 94 -13.35 -2.97 3.97
N GLU A 95 -14.05 -3.10 2.85
CA GLU A 95 -13.50 -2.69 1.57
C GLU A 95 -13.44 -1.16 1.41
N GLY A 96 -12.56 -0.69 0.52
CA GLY A 96 -12.45 0.73 0.25
C GLY A 96 -11.37 1.12 -0.75
N ASN A 97 -11.33 2.41 -1.05
CA ASN A 97 -10.31 3.04 -1.88
C ASN A 97 -9.69 4.19 -1.09
N GLU A 98 -8.37 4.24 -1.02
CA GLU A 98 -7.64 5.27 -0.27
C GLU A 98 -6.57 5.91 -1.14
N THR A 99 -6.49 7.24 -1.05
CA THR A 99 -5.37 8.02 -1.55
C THR A 99 -4.77 8.84 -0.40
N ARG A 100 -3.45 8.76 -0.22
CA ARG A 100 -2.70 9.57 0.74
C ARG A 100 -1.62 10.36 0.01
N ILE A 101 -1.45 11.62 0.39
CA ILE A 101 -0.39 12.49 -0.11
C ILE A 101 0.47 12.89 1.09
N PHE A 102 1.77 12.67 0.98
CA PHE A 102 2.76 13.10 1.96
C PHE A 102 3.68 14.12 1.32
N VAL A 103 3.98 15.17 2.07
CA VAL A 103 4.95 16.20 1.71
C VAL A 103 5.91 16.33 2.88
N ASP A 104 7.14 15.86 2.68
CA ASP A 104 8.18 15.78 3.70
C ASP A 104 9.33 16.71 3.27
N TYR A 105 9.61 17.75 4.07
CA TYR A 105 10.77 18.64 3.82
C TYR A 105 11.73 18.60 5.01
N PRO A 106 12.87 17.89 4.89
CA PRO A 106 13.86 17.84 5.96
C PRO A 106 14.59 19.18 6.05
N ILE A 107 14.58 19.78 7.24
CA ILE A 107 15.34 21.01 7.53
C ILE A 107 16.49 20.62 8.43
N ASN A 108 17.72 20.74 7.92
CA ASN A 108 18.88 20.65 8.79
C ASN A 108 19.09 21.98 9.51
N VAL A 109 19.20 21.93 10.83
CA VAL A 109 19.36 23.10 11.70
C VAL A 109 20.79 23.26 12.23
N PHE A 110 21.70 22.29 12.03
CA PHE A 110 23.10 22.34 12.46
C PHE A 110 24.07 21.67 11.48
#